data_AF-A0A1C6V5Z5-F1
#
_entry.id   AF-A0A1C6V5Z5-F1
#
_cell.length_a   1.000
_cell.length_b   1.000
_cell.length_c   1.000
_cell.angle_alpha   90.00
_cell.angle_beta   90.00
_cell.angle_gamma   90.00
#
_symmetry.space_group_name_H-M   'P 1'
#
loop_
_entity.id
_entity.type
_entity.pdbx_description
1 polymer ?
#
loop_
_entity_poly.entity_id
_entity_poly.type
_entity_poly.pdbx_seq_one_letter_code
_entity_poly.pdbx_strand_id
1 'polypeptide(L)'
;MTDEAPTTSSGAPATNRAAAVERTPTVERAPAVDGLPMVDVPVTDEALLADDVPTTVGPADRQRLDDLLDDIYRGQERISQSEIHRRAVTAELPAELLTRISAIPQGEYAMDEVADLLGGSAG
;
A
#
# COMPACT_ATOMS: atom_id res chain seq x y z
N MET A 1 27.27 -28.98 46.52
CA MET A 1 28.43 -28.85 45.61
C MET A 1 27.99 -29.48 44.30
N THR A 2 27.83 -28.83 43.16
CA THR A 2 28.07 -27.47 42.62
C THR A 2 27.42 -27.61 41.21
N ASP A 3 26.69 -26.69 40.60
CA ASP A 3 27.14 -25.39 40.10
C ASP A 3 25.94 -24.80 39.33
N GLU A 4 25.49 -23.60 39.71
CA GLU A 4 24.63 -22.78 38.87
C GLU A 4 25.51 -22.03 37.86
N ALA A 5 25.20 -22.12 36.57
CA ALA A 5 25.79 -21.26 35.56
C ALA A 5 24.77 -20.18 35.16
N PRO A 6 24.94 -18.90 35.57
CA PRO A 6 24.23 -17.79 34.98
C PRO A 6 24.94 -17.38 33.69
N THR A 7 24.23 -17.34 32.57
CA THR A 7 24.67 -16.58 31.39
C THR A 7 23.78 -15.36 31.23
N THR A 8 24.02 -14.35 32.05
CA THR A 8 23.57 -12.99 31.76
C THR A 8 24.54 -12.40 30.74
N SER A 9 24.09 -12.36 29.48
CA SER A 9 24.77 -11.60 28.43
C SER A 9 24.60 -10.11 28.72
N SER A 10 25.58 -9.58 29.46
CA SER A 10 25.78 -8.16 29.70
C SER A 10 26.54 -7.58 28.52
N GLY A 11 25.86 -6.75 27.72
CA GLY A 11 26.44 -6.09 26.56
C GLY A 11 25.74 -4.77 26.26
N ALA A 12 26.19 -3.70 26.90
CA ALA A 12 26.05 -2.31 26.46
C ALA A 12 27.43 -1.64 26.59
N PRO A 13 27.73 -0.47 25.99
CA PRO A 13 27.05 0.28 24.93
C PRO A 13 28.01 0.59 23.75
N ALA A 14 27.52 0.70 22.51
CA ALA A 14 28.29 1.28 21.42
C ALA A 14 27.69 2.63 21.01
N THR A 15 28.32 3.67 21.53
CA THR A 15 28.41 5.03 21.00
C THR A 15 28.25 5.08 19.48
N ASN A 16 27.27 5.84 18.99
CA ASN A 16 27.51 6.62 17.79
C ASN A 16 26.99 8.06 17.97
N ARG A 17 27.96 8.94 18.22
CA ARG A 17 27.79 10.37 18.44
C ARG A 17 28.08 11.09 17.12
N ALA A 18 27.10 11.89 16.70
CA ALA A 18 27.21 13.12 15.90
C ALA A 18 27.82 13.08 14.48
N ALA A 19 27.03 13.55 13.52
CA ALA A 19 27.51 14.52 12.53
C ALA A 19 26.34 15.38 12.04
N ALA A 20 26.27 16.62 12.52
CA ALA A 20 25.55 17.69 11.85
C ALA A 20 26.35 18.11 10.61
N VAL A 21 25.73 18.11 9.44
CA VAL A 21 26.19 18.88 8.26
C VAL A 21 24.95 19.42 7.57
N GLU A 22 24.69 20.71 7.80
CA GLU A 22 23.88 21.53 6.90
C GLU A 22 24.57 21.63 5.55
N ARG A 23 23.84 21.32 4.47
CA ARG A 23 24.04 21.95 3.16
C ARG A 23 22.69 22.06 2.46
N THR A 24 22.09 23.23 2.52
CA THR A 24 21.02 23.65 1.61
C THR A 24 21.63 23.93 0.23
N PRO A 25 21.27 23.20 -0.84
CA PRO A 25 21.59 23.65 -2.18
C PRO A 25 20.53 24.65 -2.62
N THR A 26 20.83 25.95 -2.48
CA THR A 26 20.15 26.97 -3.27
C THR A 26 20.60 26.80 -4.72
N VAL A 27 19.74 26.25 -5.56
CA VAL A 27 19.88 26.36 -7.02
C VAL A 27 18.60 26.95 -7.58
N GLU A 28 18.63 28.27 -7.70
CA GLU A 28 17.81 29.00 -8.65
C GLU A 28 18.34 28.73 -10.06
N ARG A 29 17.55 28.07 -10.91
CA ARG A 29 17.42 28.46 -12.32
C ARG A 29 16.26 27.70 -12.98
N ALA A 30 15.21 28.44 -13.31
CA ALA A 30 14.29 28.04 -14.37
C ALA A 30 14.91 28.38 -15.73
N PRO A 31 14.96 27.43 -16.67
CA PRO A 31 14.84 27.73 -18.08
C PRO A 31 13.48 27.22 -18.59
N ALA A 32 12.73 28.12 -19.21
CA ALA A 32 11.51 27.80 -19.93
C ALA A 32 11.81 26.76 -21.02
N VAL A 33 11.12 25.61 -20.95
CA VAL A 33 11.02 24.69 -22.08
C VAL A 33 9.80 25.08 -22.90
N ASP A 34 10.08 25.86 -23.93
CA ASP A 34 9.22 26.04 -25.09
C ASP A 34 9.09 24.67 -25.81
N GLY A 35 7.85 24.28 -26.13
CA GLY A 35 7.56 23.19 -27.06
C GLY A 35 7.46 21.78 -26.45
N LEU A 36 6.37 21.50 -25.71
CA LEU A 36 5.84 20.15 -25.64
C LEU A 36 4.91 19.93 -26.85
N PRO A 37 5.10 18.88 -27.66
CA PRO A 37 4.06 18.49 -28.61
C PRO A 37 2.80 18.16 -27.81
N MET A 38 1.63 18.63 -28.26
CA MET A 38 0.35 18.07 -27.84
C MET A 38 0.33 16.61 -28.27
N VAL A 39 0.87 15.74 -27.42
CA VAL A 39 0.44 14.35 -27.38
C VAL A 39 -1.00 14.44 -26.93
N ASP A 40 -1.91 14.06 -27.81
CA ASP A 40 -3.23 13.59 -27.41
C ASP A 40 -2.98 12.37 -26.53
N VAL A 41 -2.65 12.64 -25.27
CA VAL A 41 -2.78 11.66 -24.20
C VAL A 41 -4.29 11.50 -24.10
N PRO A 42 -4.87 10.32 -24.30
CA PRO A 42 -6.19 10.09 -23.76
C PRO A 42 -6.03 10.34 -22.27
N VAL A 43 -6.50 11.51 -21.87
CA VAL A 43 -6.77 11.90 -20.50
C VAL A 43 -7.77 10.86 -20.04
N THR A 44 -7.27 9.72 -19.57
CA THR A 44 -8.03 8.86 -18.67
C THR A 44 -7.99 9.55 -17.31
N ASP A 45 -8.52 10.77 -17.29
CA ASP A 45 -8.84 11.53 -16.10
C ASP A 45 -10.23 11.07 -15.67
N GLU A 46 -10.26 9.89 -15.09
CA GLU A 46 -11.31 9.50 -14.15
C GLU A 46 -10.67 9.51 -12.75
N ALA A 47 -9.90 10.57 -12.45
CA ALA A 47 -9.24 10.77 -11.16
C ALA A 47 -9.68 12.06 -10.45
N LEU A 48 -10.69 12.79 -10.96
CA LEU A 48 -11.07 14.10 -10.42
C LEU A 48 -12.53 14.25 -9.96
N LEU A 49 -13.14 13.22 -9.37
CA LEU A 49 -14.36 13.40 -8.57
C LEU A 49 -14.29 12.62 -7.25
N ALA A 50 -13.32 12.95 -6.41
CA ALA A 50 -13.39 12.63 -4.98
C ALA A 50 -14.16 13.75 -4.24
N ASP A 51 -15.40 14.00 -4.66
CA ASP A 51 -16.32 14.96 -4.00
C ASP A 51 -17.73 14.35 -3.99
N ASP A 52 -17.88 13.24 -3.27
CA ASP A 52 -19.10 12.86 -2.56
C ASP A 52 -18.70 11.68 -1.66
N VAL A 53 -18.99 11.76 -0.37
CA VAL A 53 -18.79 10.66 0.59
C VAL A 53 -19.73 9.52 0.20
N PRO A 54 -19.27 8.45 -0.48
CA PRO A 54 -20.14 7.33 -0.71
C PRO A 54 -19.88 6.37 0.45
N THR A 55 -20.86 6.21 1.35
CA THR A 55 -20.90 5.14 2.37
C THR A 55 -20.91 3.73 1.75
N THR A 56 -20.54 3.62 0.48
CA THR A 56 -20.60 2.46 -0.39
C THR A 56 -19.40 2.54 -1.35
N VAL A 57 -18.50 1.55 -1.30
CA VAL A 57 -17.42 1.34 -2.28
C VAL A 57 -17.92 1.66 -3.70
N GLY A 58 -17.40 2.73 -4.29
CA GLY A 58 -17.80 3.18 -5.62
C GLY A 58 -17.36 2.21 -6.71
N PRO A 59 -17.94 2.30 -7.92
CA PRO A 59 -17.51 1.47 -9.05
C PRO A 59 -16.02 1.67 -9.38
N ALA A 60 -15.50 2.89 -9.25
CA ALA A 60 -14.08 3.19 -9.44
C ALA A 60 -13.18 2.52 -8.39
N ASP A 61 -13.59 2.52 -7.12
CA ASP A 61 -12.83 1.88 -6.04
C ASP A 61 -12.83 0.35 -6.19
N ARG A 62 -13.95 -0.22 -6.62
CA ARG A 62 -14.04 -1.64 -6.95
C ARG A 62 -13.11 -1.99 -8.11
N GLN A 63 -13.08 -1.18 -9.16
CA GLN A 63 -12.18 -1.41 -10.29
C GLN A 63 -10.70 -1.34 -9.87
N ARG A 64 -10.31 -0.37 -9.03
CA ARG A 64 -8.95 -0.32 -8.47
C ARG A 64 -8.60 -1.55 -7.62
N LEU A 65 -9.56 -2.07 -6.86
CA LEU A 65 -9.39 -3.32 -6.11
C LEU A 65 -9.21 -4.51 -7.06
N ASP A 66 -10.04 -4.62 -8.09
CA ASP A 66 -9.98 -5.71 -9.08
C ASP A 66 -8.64 -5.69 -9.84
N ASP A 67 -8.18 -4.52 -10.30
CA ASP A 67 -6.88 -4.34 -10.96
C ASP A 67 -5.70 -4.75 -10.04
N LEU A 68 -5.79 -4.38 -8.76
CA LEU A 68 -4.81 -4.79 -7.76
C LEU A 68 -4.82 -6.31 -7.56
N LEU A 69 -5.99 -6.94 -7.46
CA LEU A 69 -6.10 -8.38 -7.30
C LEU A 69 -5.52 -9.10 -8.53
N ASP A 70 -5.79 -8.64 -9.75
CA ASP A 70 -5.18 -9.22 -10.96
C ASP A 70 -3.63 -9.16 -10.91
N ASP A 71 -3.06 -8.04 -10.48
CA ASP A 71 -1.60 -7.88 -10.34
C ASP A 71 -1.01 -8.82 -9.29
N ILE A 72 -1.61 -8.90 -8.10
CA ILE A 72 -1.09 -9.72 -6.99
C ILE A 72 -1.21 -11.22 -7.30
N TYR A 73 -2.30 -11.65 -7.95
CA TYR A 73 -2.55 -13.05 -8.29
C TYR A 73 -1.87 -13.48 -9.60
N ARG A 74 -1.12 -12.60 -10.25
CA ARG A 74 -0.42 -12.91 -11.50
C ARG A 74 0.62 -14.03 -11.31
N GLY A 75 0.23 -15.25 -11.66
CA GLY A 75 1.06 -16.45 -11.49
C GLY A 75 1.08 -17.00 -10.06
N GLN A 76 0.16 -16.56 -9.19
CA GLN A 76 -0.01 -17.07 -7.82
C GLN A 76 -1.47 -17.45 -7.61
N GLU A 77 -1.75 -18.70 -7.25
CA GLU A 77 -3.12 -19.18 -7.10
C GLU A 77 -3.76 -18.74 -5.77
N ARG A 78 -2.95 -18.58 -4.72
CA ARG A 78 -3.41 -18.21 -3.37
C ARG A 78 -2.48 -17.20 -2.74
N ILE A 79 -3.07 -16.19 -2.09
CA ILE A 79 -2.34 -15.11 -1.43
C ILE A 79 -2.91 -14.92 -0.01
N SER A 80 -2.03 -14.65 0.94
CA SER A 80 -2.44 -14.39 2.32
C SER A 80 -3.19 -13.05 2.46
N GLN A 81 -4.19 -12.99 3.33
CA GLN A 81 -4.93 -11.77 3.66
C GLN A 81 -4.00 -10.60 4.02
N SER A 82 -2.92 -10.87 4.76
CA SER A 82 -1.97 -9.83 5.19
C SER A 82 -1.16 -9.27 4.02
N GLU A 83 -0.84 -10.09 3.02
CA GLU A 83 -0.18 -9.62 1.80
C GLU A 83 -1.16 -8.81 0.93
N ILE A 84 -2.42 -9.26 0.78
CA ILE A 84 -3.46 -8.49 0.09
C ILE A 84 -3.62 -7.11 0.76
N HIS A 85 -3.73 -7.07 2.10
CA HIS A 85 -3.84 -5.82 2.84
C HIS A 85 -2.61 -4.93 2.67
N ARG A 86 -1.39 -5.47 2.75
CA ARG A 86 -0.15 -4.71 2.56
C ARG A 86 -0.08 -4.08 1.17
N ARG A 87 -0.46 -4.84 0.14
CA ARG A 87 -0.49 -4.39 -1.25
C ARG A 87 -1.58 -3.35 -1.48
N ALA A 88 -2.75 -3.51 -0.86
CA ALA A 88 -3.82 -2.52 -0.88
C ALA A 88 -3.39 -1.18 -0.24
N VAL A 89 -2.66 -1.22 0.86
CA VAL A 89 -2.07 -0.01 1.47
C VAL A 89 -1.03 0.63 0.54
N THR A 90 -0.20 -0.18 -0.12
CA THR A 90 0.81 0.30 -1.06
C THR A 90 0.18 0.92 -2.32
N ALA A 91 -0.96 0.39 -2.76
CA ALA A 91 -1.76 0.91 -3.86
C ALA A 91 -2.69 2.06 -3.45
N GLU A 92 -2.59 2.54 -2.19
CA GLU A 92 -3.36 3.66 -1.66
C GLU A 92 -4.88 3.47 -1.81
N LEU A 93 -5.37 2.24 -1.65
CA LEU A 93 -6.80 1.97 -1.71
C LEU A 93 -7.57 2.70 -0.60
N PRO A 94 -8.83 3.07 -0.85
CA PRO A 94 -9.71 3.72 0.13
C PRO A 94 -9.76 2.99 1.48
N ALA A 95 -9.86 3.76 2.57
CA ALA A 95 -9.88 3.23 3.94
C ALA A 95 -11.05 2.24 4.19
N GLU A 96 -12.20 2.43 3.53
CA GLU A 96 -13.33 1.50 3.60
C GLU A 96 -12.96 0.11 3.06
N LEU A 97 -12.24 0.06 1.93
CA LEU A 97 -11.77 -1.19 1.34
C LEU A 97 -10.71 -1.87 2.21
N LEU A 98 -9.76 -1.09 2.76
CA LEU A 98 -8.77 -1.60 3.72
C LEU A 98 -9.43 -2.20 4.96
N THR A 99 -10.49 -1.55 5.47
CA THR A 99 -11.29 -2.04 6.58
C THR A 99 -11.99 -3.35 6.22
N ARG A 100 -12.56 -3.45 5.01
CA ARG A 100 -13.22 -4.67 4.54
C ARG A 100 -12.24 -5.83 4.36
N ILE A 101 -11.06 -5.57 3.78
CA ILE A 101 -9.97 -6.56 3.66
C ILE A 101 -9.50 -7.02 5.05
N SER A 102 -9.39 -6.10 6.01
CA SER A 102 -9.00 -6.41 7.39
C SER A 102 -10.05 -7.21 8.17
N ALA A 103 -11.32 -7.15 7.75
CA ALA A 103 -12.41 -7.90 8.37
C ALA A 103 -12.47 -9.37 7.91
N ILE A 104 -11.82 -9.71 6.78
CA ILE A 104 -11.68 -11.09 6.32
C ILE A 104 -10.81 -11.86 7.32
N PRO A 105 -11.15 -13.12 7.67
CA PRO A 105 -10.30 -13.94 8.52
C PRO A 105 -8.87 -14.07 7.99
N GLN A 106 -7.92 -14.35 8.87
CA GLN A 106 -6.55 -14.60 8.42
C GLN A 106 -6.50 -15.97 7.72
N GLY A 107 -5.92 -15.99 6.52
CA GLY A 107 -5.85 -17.19 5.69
C GLY A 107 -5.28 -16.87 4.32
N GLU A 108 -5.08 -17.92 3.52
CA GLU A 108 -4.72 -17.81 2.11
C GLU A 108 -5.99 -17.98 1.27
N TYR A 109 -6.26 -17.01 0.41
CA TYR A 109 -7.47 -16.97 -0.39
C TYR A 109 -7.11 -17.00 -1.87
N ALA A 110 -7.96 -17.63 -2.69
CA ALA A 110 -7.94 -17.44 -4.14
C ALA A 110 -8.60 -16.10 -4.52
N MET A 111 -8.32 -15.59 -5.73
CA MET A 111 -8.90 -14.34 -6.22
C MET A 111 -10.43 -14.34 -6.17
N ASP A 112 -11.07 -15.44 -6.60
CA ASP A 112 -12.53 -15.59 -6.57
C ASP A 112 -13.10 -15.58 -5.15
N GLU A 113 -12.39 -16.16 -4.17
CA GLU A 113 -12.81 -16.15 -2.77
C GLU A 113 -12.75 -14.75 -2.17
N VAL A 114 -11.67 -14.01 -2.46
CA VAL A 114 -11.51 -12.62 -2.02
C VAL A 114 -12.56 -11.74 -2.67
N ALA A 115 -12.79 -11.89 -3.97
CA ALA A 115 -13.80 -11.13 -4.71
C ALA A 115 -15.22 -11.41 -4.17
N ASP A 116 -15.54 -12.66 -3.81
CA ASP A 116 -16.81 -12.99 -3.16
C ASP A 116 -16.94 -12.34 -1.78
N LEU A 117 -15.90 -12.41 -0.95
CA LEU A 117 -15.88 -11.83 0.39
C LEU A 117 -15.92 -10.29 0.39
N LEU A 118 -15.30 -9.65 -0.63
CA LEU A 118 -15.24 -8.19 -0.76
C LEU A 118 -16.42 -7.62 -1.57
N GLY A 119 -16.97 -8.38 -2.51
CA GLY A 119 -18.12 -8.03 -3.36
C GLY A 119 -19.46 -8.39 -2.75
N GLY A 120 -19.49 -9.42 -1.90
CA GLY A 120 -20.61 -9.82 -1.05
C GLY A 120 -20.85 -8.79 0.04
N SER A 121 -21.56 -7.72 -0.30
CA SER A 121 -22.17 -6.87 0.72
C SER A 121 -23.15 -7.72 1.51
N ALA A 122 -23.00 -7.72 2.84
CA ALA A 122 -23.96 -8.24 3.78
C ALA A 122 -25.41 -8.01 3.30
N GLY A 123 -26.20 -9.08 3.28
CA GLY A 123 -27.65 -8.95 3.35
C GLY A 123 -28.09 -8.43 4.72
#